data_AF-A0A699PSZ7-F1
#
_entry.id   AF-A0A699PSZ7-F1
#
_cell.length_a   1.000
_cell.length_b   1.000
_cell.length_c   1.000
_cell.angle_alpha   90.00
_cell.angle_beta   90.00
_cell.angle_gamma   90.00
#
_symmetry.space_group_name_H-M   'P 1'
#
loop_
_entity.id
_entity.type
_entity.pdbx_description
1 polymer ?
#
loop_
_entity_poly.entity_id
_entity_poly.type
_entity_poly.pdbx_seq_one_letter_code
_entity_poly.pdbx_strand_id
1 'polypeptide(L)'
;MSFEISFTDALILMPKFATTLKALIENKEKLSEMAGTTMNEHCSVVILNKLLRKLGDPGKFLIPCEFSGMDECLALADLGASINLMPLSVWEGLSLPELTPTCMTLELADRSVSKPLGIAKDVSFKVGVFHFPADFVVVDFELDP
;
A
#
# COMPACT_ATOMS: atom_id res chain seq x y z
N MET A 1 -7.55 -30.51 9.26
CA MET A 1 -6.49 -31.45 8.84
C MET A 1 -5.44 -30.64 8.12
N SER A 2 -4.25 -30.44 8.71
CA SER A 2 -3.09 -29.93 7.99
C SER A 2 -2.38 -31.11 7.35
N PHE A 3 -2.25 -31.10 6.03
CA PHE A 3 -1.38 -32.04 5.34
C PHE A 3 0.02 -31.45 5.35
N GLU A 4 0.83 -31.84 6.34
CA GLU A 4 2.28 -31.59 6.31
C GLU A 4 2.91 -32.61 5.37
N ILE A 5 3.13 -32.19 4.13
CA ILE A 5 3.94 -32.95 3.18
C ILE A 5 5.37 -32.43 3.31
N SER A 6 6.32 -33.33 3.53
CA SER A 6 7.73 -32.94 3.60
C SER A 6 8.17 -32.36 2.25
N PHE A 7 9.10 -31.40 2.26
CA PHE A 7 9.61 -30.81 1.02
C PHE A 7 10.16 -31.88 0.04
N THR A 8 10.77 -32.93 0.56
CA THR A 8 11.25 -34.08 -0.22
C THR A 8 10.11 -34.84 -0.89
N ASP A 9 8.99 -35.06 -0.20
CA ASP A 9 7.83 -35.74 -0.77
C ASP A 9 7.15 -34.86 -1.82
N ALA A 10 7.08 -33.54 -1.57
CA ALA A 10 6.57 -32.57 -2.56
C ALA A 10 7.41 -32.55 -3.84
N LEU A 11 8.74 -32.68 -3.73
CA LEU A 11 9.64 -32.77 -4.88
C LEU A 11 9.45 -34.06 -5.68
N ILE A 12 9.17 -35.19 -5.01
CA ILE A 12 8.83 -36.45 -5.67
C ILE A 12 7.51 -36.33 -6.44
N LEU A 13 6.51 -35.65 -5.87
CA LEU A 13 5.22 -35.38 -6.51
C LEU A 13 5.33 -34.37 -7.67
N MET A 14 6.36 -33.54 -7.69
CA MET A 14 6.56 -32.46 -8.66
C MET A 14 7.91 -32.60 -9.41
N PRO A 15 8.09 -33.64 -10.24
CA PRO A 15 9.38 -33.96 -10.85
C PRO A 15 9.93 -32.86 -11.77
N LYS A 16 9.06 -32.07 -12.42
CA LYS A 16 9.50 -30.90 -13.23
C LYS A 16 10.11 -29.78 -12.38
N PHE A 17 9.59 -29.57 -11.17
CA PHE A 17 10.13 -28.59 -10.25
C PHE A 17 11.45 -29.10 -9.65
N ALA A 18 11.52 -30.39 -9.31
CA ALA A 18 12.75 -31.03 -8.84
C ALA A 18 13.89 -30.96 -9.87
N THR A 19 13.62 -31.20 -11.15
CA THR A 19 14.65 -31.10 -12.20
C THR A 19 15.11 -29.66 -12.42
N THR A 20 14.20 -28.68 -12.34
CA THR A 20 14.54 -27.26 -12.45
C THR A 20 15.40 -26.80 -11.28
N LEU A 21 15.03 -27.19 -10.05
CA LEU A 21 15.79 -26.88 -8.84
C LEU A 21 17.19 -27.50 -8.90
N LYS A 22 17.29 -28.75 -9.36
CA LYS A 22 18.57 -29.43 -9.55
C LYS A 22 19.47 -28.71 -10.55
N ALA A 23 18.93 -28.32 -11.71
CA ALA A 23 19.67 -27.56 -12.71
C ALA A 23 20.13 -26.19 -12.19
N LEU A 24 19.33 -25.53 -11.34
CA LEU A 24 19.70 -24.28 -10.67
C LEU A 24 20.86 -24.45 -9.70
N ILE A 25 20.84 -25.51 -8.88
CA ILE A 25 21.90 -25.81 -7.90
C ILE A 25 23.20 -26.18 -8.62
N GLU A 26 23.12 -26.97 -9.70
CA GLU A 26 24.29 -27.36 -10.51
C GLU A 26 24.91 -26.17 -11.26
N ASN A 27 24.13 -25.15 -11.62
CA ASN A 27 24.62 -23.94 -12.28
C ASN A 27 24.96 -22.80 -11.31
N LYS A 28 24.99 -23.06 -9.99
CA LYS A 28 25.21 -22.02 -8.96
C LYS A 28 26.53 -21.26 -9.14
N GLU A 29 27.61 -21.94 -9.55
CA GLU A 29 28.91 -21.29 -9.79
C GLU A 29 28.88 -20.35 -11.02
N LYS A 30 28.23 -20.76 -12.12
CA LYS A 30 28.04 -19.90 -13.31
C LYS A 30 27.14 -18.71 -13.03
N LEU A 31 26.11 -18.88 -12.19
CA LEU A 31 25.27 -17.79 -11.70
C LEU A 31 26.05 -16.82 -10.80
N SER A 32 26.96 -17.35 -9.98
CA SER A 32 27.87 -16.55 -9.14
C SER A 32 28.88 -15.76 -9.99
N GLU A 33 29.45 -16.36 -11.03
CA GLU A 33 30.31 -15.67 -12.01
C GLU A 33 29.54 -14.58 -12.78
N MET A 34 28.29 -14.86 -13.16
CA MET A 34 27.43 -13.88 -13.84
C MET A 34 27.09 -12.68 -12.93
N ALA A 35 26.88 -12.93 -11.64
CA ALA A 35 26.70 -11.90 -10.61
C ALA A 35 28.02 -11.16 -10.27
N GLY A 36 29.17 -11.75 -10.62
CA GLY A 36 30.52 -11.24 -10.40
C GLY A 36 31.10 -10.47 -11.58
N THR A 37 30.28 -10.00 -12.53
CA THR A 37 30.76 -9.00 -13.49
C THR A 37 31.04 -7.70 -12.74
N THR A 38 32.30 -7.28 -12.72
CA THR A 38 32.69 -5.98 -12.18
C THR A 38 31.95 -4.89 -12.94
N MET A 39 30.99 -4.25 -12.27
CA MET A 39 30.31 -3.09 -12.81
C MET A 39 31.37 -2.03 -13.12
N ASN A 40 31.60 -1.74 -14.41
CA ASN A 40 32.40 -0.59 -14.77
C ASN A 40 31.68 0.68 -14.27
N GLU A 41 32.45 1.72 -13.95
CA GLU A 41 31.95 2.97 -13.37
C GLU A 41 30.85 3.64 -14.22
N HIS A 42 30.75 3.26 -15.51
CA HIS A 42 29.76 3.76 -16.45
C HIS A 42 28.37 3.08 -16.31
N CYS A 43 28.27 1.93 -15.66
CA CYS A 43 27.01 1.19 -15.46
C CYS A 43 26.31 1.55 -14.14
N SER A 44 27.03 2.18 -13.21
CA SER A 44 26.46 2.66 -11.95
C SER A 44 25.47 3.81 -12.18
N VAL A 45 25.74 4.71 -13.13
CA VAL A 45 24.95 5.93 -13.37
C VAL A 45 23.55 5.64 -13.91
N VAL A 46 23.35 4.56 -14.68
CA VAL A 46 22.03 4.22 -15.26
C VAL A 46 21.12 3.50 -14.25
N ILE A 47 21.70 2.77 -13.29
CA ILE A 47 20.95 2.03 -12.26
C ILE A 47 20.71 2.91 -11.01
N LEU A 48 21.71 3.70 -10.58
CA LEU A 48 21.56 4.62 -9.43
C LEU A 48 20.71 5.87 -9.73
N ASN A 49 20.57 6.29 -10.99
CA ASN A 49 19.54 7.28 -11.36
C ASN A 49 18.13 6.68 -11.46
N LYS A 50 17.97 5.35 -11.42
CA LYS A 50 16.65 4.69 -11.49
C LYS A 50 16.11 4.26 -10.13
N LEU A 51 16.97 4.04 -9.14
CA LEU A 51 16.54 3.89 -7.75
C LEU A 51 16.69 5.25 -7.08
N LEU A 52 15.65 6.07 -7.21
CA LEU A 52 15.47 7.30 -6.45
C LEU A 52 15.94 7.01 -5.02
N ARG A 53 17.02 7.65 -4.60
CA ARG A 53 17.42 7.65 -3.19
C ARG A 53 16.17 8.07 -2.45
N LYS A 54 15.55 7.16 -1.70
CA LYS A 54 14.31 7.44 -0.97
C LYS A 54 14.55 8.77 -0.27
N LEU A 55 13.74 9.78 -0.62
CA LEU A 55 13.77 11.04 0.07
C LEU A 55 13.55 10.68 1.55
N GLY A 56 14.35 11.25 2.45
CA GLY A 56 14.16 11.02 3.88
C GLY A 56 12.68 11.24 4.21
N ASP A 57 12.09 10.33 4.97
CA ASP A 57 10.66 10.37 5.24
C ASP A 57 10.31 11.73 5.86
N PRO A 58 9.47 12.56 5.20
CA PRO A 58 9.05 13.84 5.76
C PRO A 58 8.19 13.68 7.02
N GLY A 59 7.86 12.45 7.42
CA GLY A 59 7.05 12.12 8.58
C GLY A 59 5.56 12.10 8.22
N LYS A 60 5.02 13.25 7.78
CA LYS A 60 3.64 13.37 7.29
C LYS A 60 3.64 14.08 5.93
N PHE A 61 3.23 13.41 4.87
CA PHE A 61 3.01 14.04 3.56
C PHE A 61 1.54 14.47 3.45
N LEU A 62 1.30 15.77 3.57
CA LEU A 62 -0.05 16.33 3.55
C LEU A 62 -0.35 16.92 2.16
N ILE A 63 -1.50 16.56 1.60
CA ILE A 63 -2.03 17.07 0.35
C ILE A 63 -3.21 17.97 0.69
N PRO A 64 -3.18 19.26 0.31
CA PRO A 64 -4.34 20.11 0.45
C PRO A 64 -5.48 19.64 -0.46
N CYS A 65 -6.65 19.50 0.14
CA CYS A 65 -7.88 19.07 -0.48
C CYS A 65 -8.99 20.09 -0.22
N GLU A 66 -9.92 20.21 -1.15
CA GLU A 66 -11.13 21.00 -0.96
C GLU A 66 -12.33 20.09 -1.19
N PHE A 67 -13.27 20.08 -0.25
CA PHE A 67 -14.58 19.47 -0.45
C PHE A 67 -15.63 20.56 -0.72
N SER A 68 -16.71 20.19 -1.40
CA SER A 68 -17.80 21.14 -1.64
C SER A 68 -18.42 21.61 -0.32
N GLY A 69 -18.37 22.92 -0.05
CA GLY A 69 -19.01 23.52 1.11
C GLY A 69 -18.18 23.51 2.40
N MET A 70 -16.90 23.13 2.35
CA MET A 70 -15.98 23.22 3.48
C MET A 70 -14.71 24.00 3.11
N ASP A 71 -14.04 24.53 4.14
CA ASP A 71 -12.70 25.10 3.99
C ASP A 71 -11.69 24.02 3.58
N GLU A 72 -10.52 24.46 3.12
CA GLU A 72 -9.41 23.60 2.72
C GLU A 72 -9.00 22.63 3.84
N CYS A 73 -8.96 21.34 3.51
CA CYS A 73 -8.50 20.26 4.37
C CYS A 73 -7.06 19.85 4.02
N LEU A 74 -6.33 19.33 5.01
CA LEU A 74 -5.05 18.66 4.76
C LEU A 74 -5.25 17.16 4.87
N ALA A 75 -5.15 16.44 3.75
CA ALA A 75 -5.24 14.99 3.70
C ALA A 75 -3.86 14.34 3.83
N LEU A 76 -3.71 13.35 4.71
CA LEU A 76 -2.51 12.53 4.78
C LEU A 76 -2.45 11.58 3.57
N ALA A 77 -1.38 11.64 2.79
CA ALA A 77 -1.11 10.64 1.77
C ALA A 77 -0.26 9.51 2.35
N ASP A 78 -0.92 8.43 2.74
CA ASP A 78 -0.25 7.22 3.23
C ASP A 78 -0.23 6.15 2.13
N LEU A 79 0.96 5.89 1.58
CA LEU A 79 1.15 4.83 0.57
C LEU A 79 1.07 3.41 1.17
N GLY A 80 1.14 3.28 2.49
CA GLY A 80 0.93 2.03 3.22
C GLY A 80 -0.55 1.74 3.49
N ALA A 81 -1.42 2.74 3.40
CA ALA A 81 -2.85 2.57 3.56
C ALA A 81 -3.46 1.92 2.32
N SER A 82 -4.28 0.89 2.53
CA SER A 82 -5.00 0.19 1.46
C SER A 82 -6.35 0.80 1.13
N ILE A 83 -6.82 1.76 1.94
CA ILE A 83 -8.15 2.38 1.87
C ILE A 83 -8.06 3.87 2.22
N ASN A 84 -9.01 4.67 1.73
CA ASN A 84 -9.15 6.07 2.14
C ASN A 84 -10.01 6.15 3.41
N LEU A 85 -9.51 6.86 4.43
CA LEU A 85 -10.26 7.14 5.65
C LEU A 85 -10.75 8.57 5.67
N MET A 86 -11.91 8.79 6.27
CA MET A 86 -12.46 10.12 6.54
C MET A 86 -12.95 10.19 7.98
N PRO A 87 -12.50 11.18 8.78
CA PRO A 87 -13.04 11.40 10.11
C PRO A 87 -14.53 11.76 10.06
N LEU A 88 -15.30 11.31 11.05
CA LEU A 88 -16.73 11.64 11.16
C LEU A 88 -16.97 13.16 11.14
N SER A 89 -16.15 13.93 11.83
CA SER A 89 -16.26 15.40 11.88
C SER A 89 -16.17 16.06 10.50
N VAL A 90 -15.32 15.54 9.62
CA VAL A 90 -15.22 16.00 8.23
C VAL A 90 -16.49 15.62 7.48
N TRP A 91 -16.93 14.37 7.60
CA TRP A 91 -18.15 13.89 6.94
C TRP A 91 -19.39 14.70 7.33
N GLU A 92 -19.59 14.98 8.61
CA GLU A 92 -20.71 15.76 9.13
C GLU A 92 -20.71 17.19 8.56
N GLY A 93 -19.53 17.77 8.37
CA GLY A 93 -19.39 19.10 7.77
C GLY A 93 -19.78 19.18 6.29
N LEU A 94 -19.74 18.05 5.56
CA LEU A 94 -20.12 18.00 4.14
C LEU A 94 -21.64 18.07 3.91
N SER A 95 -22.45 17.92 4.96
CA SER A 95 -23.93 17.90 4.85
C SER A 95 -24.45 16.90 3.81
N LEU A 96 -23.76 15.76 3.66
CA LEU A 96 -24.06 14.71 2.66
C LEU A 96 -25.10 13.68 3.19
N PRO A 97 -25.64 12.80 2.31
CA PRO A 97 -26.60 11.77 2.69
C PRO A 97 -26.10 10.80 3.76
N GLU A 98 -26.93 9.84 4.18
CA GLU A 98 -26.53 8.84 5.17
C GLU A 98 -25.42 7.91 4.66
N LEU A 99 -24.52 7.49 5.56
CA LEU A 99 -23.45 6.54 5.24
C LEU A 99 -24.01 5.19 4.82
N THR A 100 -23.35 4.53 3.87
CA THR A 100 -23.69 3.14 3.56
C THR A 100 -23.21 2.25 4.71
N PRO A 101 -24.08 1.43 5.33
CA PRO A 101 -23.67 0.51 6.39
C PRO A 101 -22.62 -0.49 5.90
N THR A 102 -21.68 -0.86 6.77
CA THR A 102 -20.65 -1.85 6.47
C THR A 102 -20.39 -2.79 7.64
N CYS A 103 -20.03 -4.03 7.34
CA CYS A 103 -19.59 -5.02 8.34
C CYS A 103 -18.06 -5.11 8.45
N MET A 104 -17.33 -4.20 7.79
CA MET A 104 -15.88 -4.14 7.79
C MET A 104 -15.33 -3.87 9.20
N THR A 105 -14.11 -4.34 9.47
CA THR A 105 -13.28 -3.91 10.60
C THR A 105 -11.93 -3.45 10.06
N LEU A 106 -11.32 -2.47 10.71
CA LEU A 106 -10.03 -1.91 10.31
C LEU A 106 -8.98 -2.30 11.33
N GLU A 107 -7.84 -2.83 10.87
CA GLU A 107 -6.65 -2.99 11.70
C GLU A 107 -5.71 -1.82 11.41
N LEU A 108 -5.43 -1.00 12.43
CA LEU A 108 -4.57 0.16 12.31
C LEU A 108 -3.09 -0.22 12.47
N ALA A 109 -2.19 0.73 12.20
CA ALA A 109 -0.75 0.51 12.32
C ALA A 109 -0.30 0.15 13.75
N ASP A 110 -1.03 0.60 14.77
CA ASP A 110 -0.82 0.23 16.18
C ASP A 110 -1.44 -1.14 16.55
N ARG A 111 -1.98 -1.86 15.54
CA ARG A 111 -2.70 -3.14 15.66
C ARG A 111 -4.02 -3.05 16.43
N SER A 112 -4.50 -1.85 16.72
CA SER A 112 -5.85 -1.68 17.24
C SER A 112 -6.87 -1.98 16.14
N VAL A 113 -8.05 -2.46 16.56
CA VAL A 113 -9.14 -2.76 15.66
C VAL A 113 -10.24 -1.72 15.84
N SER A 114 -10.59 -1.02 14.77
CA SER A 114 -11.67 -0.03 14.74
C SER A 114 -12.85 -0.53 13.90
N LYS A 115 -14.06 -0.14 14.29
CA LYS A 115 -15.29 -0.38 13.53
C LYS A 115 -15.69 0.92 12.83
N PRO A 116 -15.69 0.95 11.49
CA PRO A 116 -16.21 2.09 10.75
C PRO A 116 -17.69 2.33 11.05
N LEU A 117 -18.09 3.59 10.95
CA LEU A 117 -19.50 4.00 11.00
C LEU A 117 -20.22 3.68 9.69
N GLY A 118 -19.49 3.68 8.58
CA GLY A 118 -20.01 3.34 7.27
C GLY A 118 -19.06 3.73 6.14
N ILE A 119 -19.56 3.66 4.92
CA ILE A 119 -18.84 4.04 3.71
C ILE A 119 -19.55 5.23 3.07
N ALA A 120 -18.81 6.32 2.89
CA ALA A 120 -19.19 7.46 2.08
C ALA A 120 -18.79 7.17 0.63
N LYS A 121 -19.78 7.04 -0.26
CA LYS A 121 -19.55 6.66 -1.66
C LYS A 121 -19.50 7.88 -2.57
N ASP A 122 -18.66 7.80 -3.60
CA ASP A 122 -18.57 8.77 -4.69
C ASP A 122 -18.40 10.23 -4.20
N VAL A 123 -17.63 10.42 -3.12
CA VAL A 123 -17.37 11.76 -2.58
C VAL A 123 -16.41 12.48 -3.52
N SER A 124 -16.87 13.61 -4.07
CA SER A 124 -16.05 14.47 -4.91
C SER A 124 -15.22 15.44 -4.07
N PHE A 125 -13.92 15.46 -4.31
CA PHE A 125 -12.99 16.42 -3.71
C PHE A 125 -12.00 16.96 -4.76
N LYS A 126 -11.38 18.09 -4.44
CA LYS A 126 -10.47 18.80 -5.33
C LYS A 126 -9.06 18.80 -4.75
N VAL A 127 -8.07 18.59 -5.61
CA VAL A 127 -6.64 18.77 -5.30
C VAL A 127 -6.05 19.68 -6.37
N GLY A 128 -5.64 20.88 -5.96
CA GLY A 128 -5.25 21.94 -6.88
C GLY A 128 -6.40 22.31 -7.81
N VAL A 129 -6.31 21.94 -9.09
CA VAL A 129 -7.35 22.21 -10.11
C VAL A 129 -8.16 20.97 -10.52
N PHE A 130 -7.78 19.80 -10.03
CA PHE A 130 -8.38 18.52 -10.43
C PHE A 130 -9.44 18.06 -9.45
N HIS A 131 -10.50 17.46 -9.97
CA HIS A 131 -11.58 16.87 -9.17
C HIS A 131 -11.51 15.35 -9.27
N PHE A 132 -11.67 14.70 -8.13
CA PHE A 132 -11.61 13.25 -8.01
C PHE A 132 -12.84 12.76 -7.23
N PRO A 133 -13.55 11.74 -7.74
CA PRO A 133 -14.46 10.95 -6.93
C PRO A 133 -13.67 9.87 -6.17
N ALA A 134 -14.00 9.64 -4.90
CA ALA A 134 -13.51 8.49 -4.16
C ALA A 134 -14.52 8.02 -3.11
N ASP A 135 -14.41 6.75 -2.76
CA ASP A 135 -15.07 6.18 -1.59
C ASP A 135 -14.19 6.36 -0.36
N PHE A 136 -14.81 6.70 0.77
CA PHE A 136 -14.15 6.84 2.05
C PHE A 136 -14.80 5.96 3.11
N VAL A 137 -13.98 5.31 3.91
CA VAL A 137 -14.44 4.62 5.12
C VAL A 137 -14.47 5.64 6.25
N VAL A 138 -15.67 5.87 6.80
CA VAL A 138 -15.86 6.88 7.84
C VAL A 138 -15.69 6.28 9.22
N VAL A 139 -14.87 6.93 10.03
CA VAL A 139 -14.41 6.48 11.34
C VAL A 139 -14.52 7.62 12.35
N ASP A 140 -14.87 7.28 13.59
CA ASP A 140 -14.92 8.22 14.70
C ASP A 140 -13.51 8.37 15.30
N PHE A 141 -12.72 9.27 14.73
CA PHE A 141 -11.41 9.66 15.24
C PHE A 141 -11.34 11.16 15.43
N GLU A 142 -10.68 11.58 16.51
CA GLU A 142 -10.25 12.96 16.67
C GLU A 142 -9.13 13.26 15.67
N LEU A 143 -9.19 14.42 15.04
CA LEU A 143 -8.08 14.92 14.21
C LEU A 143 -6.90 15.23 15.15
N ASP A 144 -5.73 14.71 14.83
CA ASP A 144 -4.48 15.19 15.44
C ASP A 144 -4.39 16.71 15.24
N PRO A 145 -4.08 17.51 16.28
CA PRO A 145 -3.92 18.95 16.16
C PRO A 145 -2.78 19.38 15.22
#